data_AF-A0A150PTD2-F1
#
_entry.id   AF-A0A150PTD2-F1
#
_cell.length_a   1.000
_cell.length_b   1.000
_cell.length_c   1.000
_cell.angle_alpha   90.00
_cell.angle_beta   90.00
_cell.angle_gamma   90.00
#
_symmetry.space_group_name_H-M   'P 1'
#
loop_
_entity.id
_entity.type
_entity.pdbx_description
1 polymer ?
#
loop_
_entity_poly.entity_id
_entity_poly.type
_entity_poly.pdbx_seq_one_letter_code
_entity_poly.pdbx_strand_id
1 'polypeptide(L)'
;MSGSFVYELASVHALVEQANPGDPEGIYAVPCYLVLGEPGSGRSTVIRSMNLTWPPTGGPLAIGVPGARCSYWMAKEALFIEPEATVVGPRREPAELAQLCEELRRSRKREPIDGILVVLSIAEFIELDEQGLDAYANRMRAYLVEVGRALRADVPAYVVLSRYDTLWGFAEVFQWTMERGREEPWGFALPLETSPEKTAPRILQELEGLNARLESYCLARVSSEDPPEARTRAFQHLAEVRALMARLRQLFGVIAMENAFERAPWIRAVAIGSALPGMGDRLRAGVTRFINMGLVQPPNVAVAQRPGGLPIHQTMRAVVLPERDIVPLRPRWRDDRFTLIGFVGGLLLLLGAGLTELILRLLG
;
A
#
# COMPACT_ATOMS: atom_id res chain seq x y z
N MET A 1 -28.36 11.88 -4.64
CA MET A 1 -27.24 12.05 -5.58
C MET A 1 -26.51 10.73 -5.65
N SER A 2 -26.65 9.97 -6.73
CA SER A 2 -25.86 8.74 -6.91
C SER A 2 -24.38 9.12 -6.90
N GLY A 3 -23.61 8.60 -5.95
CA GLY A 3 -22.23 9.03 -5.70
C GLY A 3 -21.32 8.80 -6.90
N SER A 4 -20.38 9.73 -7.15
CA SER A 4 -19.39 9.69 -8.25
C SER A 4 -18.74 8.30 -8.38
N PHE A 5 -18.40 7.69 -7.24
CA PHE A 5 -17.74 6.38 -7.18
C PHE A 5 -18.57 5.22 -7.75
N VAL A 6 -19.91 5.31 -7.79
CA VAL A 6 -20.75 4.23 -8.32
C VAL A 6 -20.46 3.99 -9.79
N TYR A 7 -20.40 5.06 -10.58
CA TYR A 7 -20.11 4.97 -12.02
C TYR A 7 -18.65 4.58 -12.27
N GLU A 8 -17.73 5.13 -11.48
CA GLU A 8 -16.31 4.78 -11.60
C GLU A 8 -16.07 3.29 -11.34
N LEU A 9 -16.57 2.76 -10.21
CA LEU A 9 -16.40 1.35 -9.85
C LEU A 9 -17.15 0.42 -10.81
N ALA A 10 -18.32 0.80 -11.32
CA ALA A 10 -19.03 0.01 -12.33
C ALA A 10 -18.22 -0.12 -13.62
N SER A 11 -17.63 0.98 -14.11
CA SER A 11 -16.73 0.95 -15.29
C SER A 11 -15.51 0.07 -15.04
N VAL A 12 -14.88 0.19 -13.87
CA VAL A 12 -13.69 -0.61 -13.51
C VAL A 12 -14.03 -2.10 -13.42
N HIS A 13 -15.14 -2.46 -12.79
CA HIS A 13 -15.58 -3.85 -12.69
C HIS A 13 -15.84 -4.47 -14.07
N ALA A 14 -16.47 -3.74 -14.99
CA ALA A 14 -16.66 -4.21 -16.36
C ALA A 14 -15.30 -4.47 -17.07
N LEU A 15 -14.31 -3.62 -16.85
CA LEU A 15 -12.95 -3.80 -17.39
C LEU A 15 -12.23 -5.01 -16.77
N VAL A 16 -12.42 -5.28 -15.47
CA VAL A 16 -11.87 -6.46 -14.81
C VAL A 16 -12.45 -7.75 -15.41
N GLU A 17 -13.76 -7.82 -15.59
CA GLU A 17 -14.43 -8.98 -16.20
C GLU A 17 -14.04 -9.15 -17.67
N GLN A 18 -13.91 -8.05 -18.42
CA GLN A 18 -13.44 -8.09 -19.81
C GLN A 18 -11.99 -8.59 -19.92
N ALA A 19 -11.12 -8.22 -18.99
CA ALA A 19 -9.74 -8.68 -18.95
C ALA A 19 -9.60 -10.15 -18.52
N ASN A 20 -10.59 -10.70 -17.83
CA ASN A 20 -10.60 -12.06 -17.30
C ASN A 20 -11.89 -12.81 -17.72
N PRO A 21 -12.12 -13.02 -19.03
CA PRO A 21 -13.37 -13.58 -19.52
C PRO A 21 -13.54 -15.03 -19.08
N GLY A 22 -14.69 -15.33 -18.45
CA GLY A 22 -15.03 -16.67 -17.98
C GLY A 22 -14.38 -17.08 -16.65
N ASP A 23 -13.67 -16.17 -15.97
CA ASP A 23 -13.19 -16.42 -14.62
C ASP A 23 -14.39 -16.55 -13.64
N PRO A 24 -14.52 -17.66 -12.89
CA PRO A 24 -15.65 -17.89 -11.97
C PRO A 24 -15.73 -16.87 -10.81
N GLU A 25 -14.63 -16.16 -10.56
CA GLU A 25 -14.51 -15.12 -9.54
C GLU A 25 -15.02 -13.76 -10.06
N GLY A 26 -15.17 -13.59 -11.38
CA GLY A 26 -15.70 -12.37 -12.01
C GLY A 26 -14.90 -11.13 -11.63
N ILE A 27 -15.56 -10.13 -11.01
CA ILE A 27 -14.90 -8.91 -10.51
C ILE A 27 -13.79 -9.17 -9.46
N TYR A 28 -13.71 -10.39 -8.89
CA TYR A 28 -12.69 -10.79 -7.93
C TYR A 28 -11.56 -11.63 -8.55
N ALA A 29 -11.49 -11.73 -9.88
CA ALA A 29 -10.41 -12.45 -10.59
C ALA A 29 -9.01 -11.91 -10.25
N VAL A 30 -8.92 -10.64 -9.85
CA VAL A 30 -7.69 -10.02 -9.33
C VAL A 30 -7.94 -9.35 -7.97
N PRO A 31 -6.95 -9.37 -7.06
CA PRO A 31 -7.02 -8.65 -5.81
C PRO A 31 -7.05 -7.13 -6.01
N CYS A 32 -7.81 -6.44 -5.17
CA CYS A 32 -8.06 -5.00 -5.22
C CYS A 32 -7.42 -4.29 -4.02
N TYR A 33 -6.50 -3.37 -4.28
CA TYR A 33 -5.77 -2.62 -3.26
C TYR A 33 -6.11 -1.13 -3.27
N LEU A 34 -6.43 -0.58 -2.11
CA LEU A 34 -6.59 0.87 -1.92
C LEU A 34 -5.22 1.51 -1.65
N VAL A 35 -4.84 2.53 -2.43
CA VAL A 35 -3.51 3.16 -2.33
C VAL A 35 -3.62 4.52 -1.64
N LEU A 36 -3.22 4.56 -0.37
CA LEU A 36 -3.31 5.74 0.49
C LEU A 36 -1.96 6.42 0.66
N GLY A 37 -1.98 7.73 0.89
CA GLY A 37 -0.80 8.58 1.05
C GLY A 37 -1.14 10.03 0.73
N GLU A 38 -0.30 10.97 1.17
CA GLU A 38 -0.48 12.39 0.84
C GLU A 38 -0.32 12.63 -0.68
N PRO A 39 -1.02 13.62 -1.26
CA PRO A 39 -0.78 14.04 -2.64
C PRO A 39 0.69 14.45 -2.83
N GLY A 40 1.39 13.81 -3.77
CA GLY A 40 2.83 14.03 -4.01
C GLY A 40 3.76 13.01 -3.35
N SER A 41 3.23 12.09 -2.54
CA SER A 41 3.99 11.00 -1.89
C SER A 41 4.56 9.96 -2.86
N GLY A 42 4.23 10.06 -4.16
CA GLY A 42 4.73 9.16 -5.20
C GLY A 42 3.89 7.90 -5.41
N ARG A 43 2.63 7.86 -4.93
CA ARG A 43 1.68 6.74 -5.10
C ARG A 43 1.64 6.17 -6.52
N SER A 44 1.29 6.98 -7.53
CA SER A 44 1.28 6.55 -8.94
C SER A 44 2.62 5.96 -9.40
N THR A 45 3.74 6.55 -8.95
CA THR A 45 5.08 6.08 -9.30
C THR A 45 5.38 4.73 -8.64
N VAL A 46 5.02 4.58 -7.36
CA VAL A 46 5.14 3.33 -6.61
C VAL A 46 4.35 2.23 -7.30
N ILE A 47 3.07 2.48 -7.62
CA ILE A 47 2.20 1.53 -8.34
C ILE A 47 2.88 1.07 -9.62
N ARG A 48 3.23 1.99 -10.52
CA ARG A 48 3.84 1.66 -11.83
C ARG A 48 5.20 0.97 -11.71
N SER A 49 5.95 1.25 -10.64
CA SER A 49 7.26 0.63 -10.41
C SER A 49 7.19 -0.81 -9.91
N MET A 50 6.03 -1.28 -9.44
CA MET A 50 5.87 -2.66 -8.99
C MET A 50 6.13 -3.64 -10.14
N ASN A 51 6.81 -4.75 -9.82
CA ASN A 51 7.14 -5.82 -10.76
C ASN A 51 5.88 -6.64 -11.10
N LEU A 52 4.96 -6.03 -11.84
CA LEU A 52 3.71 -6.61 -12.30
C LEU A 52 3.63 -6.54 -13.82
N THR A 53 2.68 -7.27 -14.38
CA THR A 53 2.46 -7.33 -15.82
C THR A 53 1.49 -6.22 -16.23
N TRP A 54 2.05 -5.09 -16.66
CA TRP A 54 1.30 -3.90 -17.07
C TRP A 54 0.85 -3.96 -18.53
N PRO A 55 -0.33 -3.39 -18.88
CA PRO A 55 -0.72 -3.23 -20.28
C PRO A 55 0.23 -2.24 -21.00
N PRO A 56 0.31 -2.28 -22.34
CA PRO A 56 1.21 -1.41 -23.12
C PRO A 56 1.01 0.10 -22.88
N THR A 57 -0.19 0.52 -22.49
CA THR A 57 -0.49 1.91 -22.15
C THR A 57 0.30 2.40 -20.92
N GLY A 58 0.61 1.49 -19.98
CA GLY A 58 1.45 1.76 -18.81
C GLY A 58 0.95 2.84 -17.85
N GLY A 59 -0.30 3.28 -17.98
CA GLY A 59 -0.95 4.35 -17.20
C GLY A 59 -2.27 3.93 -16.58
N PRO A 60 -3.00 4.85 -15.92
CA PRO A 60 -4.32 4.58 -15.36
C PRO A 60 -5.31 4.10 -16.44
N LEU A 61 -6.31 3.34 -16.01
CA LEU A 61 -7.43 2.90 -16.83
C LEU A 61 -8.25 4.11 -17.30
N ALA A 62 -8.59 4.12 -18.59
CA ALA A 62 -9.55 5.06 -19.15
C ALA A 62 -10.97 4.58 -18.83
N ILE A 63 -11.51 5.00 -17.69
CA ILE A 63 -12.84 4.55 -17.21
C ILE A 63 -14.03 5.31 -17.83
N GLY A 64 -13.75 6.34 -18.64
CA GLY A 64 -14.78 7.11 -19.36
C GLY A 64 -15.70 7.96 -18.47
N VAL A 65 -15.35 8.16 -17.20
CA VAL A 65 -16.11 8.99 -16.25
C VAL A 65 -15.44 10.37 -16.12
N PRO A 66 -16.07 11.46 -16.59
CA PRO A 66 -15.54 12.80 -16.42
C PRO A 66 -15.46 13.19 -14.94
N GLY A 67 -14.34 13.78 -14.52
CA GLY A 67 -14.18 14.24 -13.14
C GLY A 67 -14.07 13.11 -12.11
N ALA A 68 -13.57 11.94 -12.54
CA ALA A 68 -13.31 10.81 -11.64
C ALA A 68 -12.49 11.24 -10.42
N ARG A 69 -12.90 10.76 -9.25
CA ARG A 69 -12.26 11.10 -7.96
C ARG A 69 -11.17 10.10 -7.57
N CYS A 70 -10.97 9.06 -8.37
CA CYS A 70 -9.90 8.10 -8.22
C CYS A 70 -9.25 7.82 -9.59
N SER A 71 -7.94 7.59 -9.56
CA SER A 71 -7.19 6.97 -10.64
C SER A 71 -7.17 5.46 -10.39
N TYR A 72 -7.54 4.66 -11.40
CA TYR A 72 -7.58 3.20 -11.31
C TYR A 72 -6.44 2.62 -12.13
N TRP A 73 -5.68 1.69 -11.57
CA TRP A 73 -4.57 1.05 -12.25
C TRP A 73 -4.77 -0.46 -12.25
N MET A 74 -4.58 -1.12 -13.39
CA MET A 74 -4.78 -2.56 -13.48
C MET A 74 -3.59 -3.20 -14.19
N ALA A 75 -2.90 -4.05 -13.43
CA ALA A 75 -1.98 -5.05 -13.96
C ALA A 75 -2.74 -6.37 -14.13
N LYS A 76 -2.11 -7.36 -14.77
CA LYS A 76 -2.67 -8.71 -14.86
C LYS A 76 -2.91 -9.33 -13.48
N GLU A 77 -2.07 -8.99 -12.50
CA GLU A 77 -2.08 -9.61 -11.17
C GLU A 77 -2.88 -8.83 -10.11
N ALA A 78 -3.22 -7.56 -10.33
CA ALA A 78 -3.85 -6.72 -9.30
C ALA A 78 -4.55 -5.47 -9.86
N LEU A 79 -5.59 -5.03 -9.17
CA LEU A 79 -6.25 -3.73 -9.32
C LEU A 79 -5.82 -2.79 -8.19
N PHE A 80 -5.49 -1.54 -8.52
CA PHE A 80 -5.19 -0.49 -7.56
C PHE A 80 -6.15 0.68 -7.72
N ILE A 81 -6.67 1.16 -6.59
CA ILE A 81 -7.51 2.35 -6.51
C ILE A 81 -6.67 3.43 -5.84
N GLU A 82 -6.29 4.46 -6.60
CA GLU A 82 -5.52 5.61 -6.12
C GLU A 82 -6.45 6.82 -5.98
N PRO A 83 -6.89 7.20 -4.77
CA PRO A 83 -7.79 8.33 -4.59
C PRO A 83 -7.10 9.66 -4.90
N GLU A 84 -7.83 10.58 -5.55
CA GLU A 84 -7.34 11.92 -5.88
C GLU A 84 -7.27 12.84 -4.65
N ALA A 85 -6.73 14.05 -4.82
CA ALA A 85 -6.51 15.01 -3.74
C ALA A 85 -7.80 15.55 -3.06
N THR A 86 -8.97 15.31 -3.66
CA THR A 86 -10.29 15.60 -3.06
C THR A 86 -10.76 14.50 -2.11
N VAL A 87 -10.17 13.30 -2.18
CA VAL A 87 -10.50 12.16 -1.32
C VAL A 87 -9.49 12.01 -0.19
N VAL A 88 -8.21 12.27 -0.46
CA VAL A 88 -7.12 12.21 0.53
C VAL A 88 -6.25 13.47 0.47
N GLY A 89 -5.66 13.83 1.60
CA GLY A 89 -4.73 14.96 1.73
C GLY A 89 -5.37 16.23 2.29
N PRO A 90 -4.64 17.36 2.27
CA PRO A 90 -5.05 18.60 2.96
C PRO A 90 -6.26 19.28 2.32
N ARG A 91 -6.58 18.95 1.06
CA ARG A 91 -7.76 19.46 0.32
C ARG A 91 -8.90 18.46 0.26
N ARG A 92 -8.84 17.37 1.03
CA ARG A 92 -9.89 16.36 1.01
C ARG A 92 -11.22 16.95 1.46
N GLU A 93 -12.28 16.59 0.75
CA GLU A 93 -13.64 16.88 1.19
C GLU A 93 -14.02 15.91 2.32
N PRO A 94 -14.77 16.37 3.34
CA PRO A 94 -15.25 15.49 4.40
C PRO A 94 -16.04 14.30 3.84
N ALA A 95 -15.87 13.12 4.43
CA ALA A 95 -16.58 11.88 4.10
C ALA A 95 -16.30 11.23 2.74
N GLU A 96 -15.51 11.83 1.84
CA GLU A 96 -15.23 11.22 0.52
C GLU A 96 -14.57 9.84 0.61
N LEU A 97 -13.56 9.70 1.47
CA LEU A 97 -12.88 8.41 1.67
C LEU A 97 -13.85 7.36 2.23
N ALA A 98 -14.69 7.74 3.20
CA ALA A 98 -15.73 6.88 3.73
C ALA A 98 -16.79 6.51 2.67
N GLN A 99 -17.17 7.44 1.79
CA GLN A 99 -18.10 7.19 0.68
C GLN A 99 -17.52 6.21 -0.34
N LEU A 100 -16.27 6.38 -0.74
CA LEU A 100 -15.55 5.42 -1.60
C LEU A 100 -15.58 4.02 -0.98
N CYS A 101 -15.26 3.92 0.31
CA CYS A 101 -15.26 2.64 1.04
C CYS A 101 -16.67 2.01 1.12
N GLU A 102 -17.70 2.82 1.36
CA GLU A 102 -19.08 2.34 1.38
C GLU A 102 -19.54 1.84 0.01
N GLU A 103 -19.15 2.49 -1.09
CA GLU A 103 -19.45 2.02 -2.45
C GLU A 103 -18.66 0.76 -2.82
N LEU A 104 -17.41 0.63 -2.40
CA LEU A 104 -16.66 -0.63 -2.49
C LEU A 104 -17.36 -1.75 -1.74
N ARG A 105 -17.83 -1.49 -0.52
CA ARG A 105 -18.57 -2.47 0.30
C ARG A 105 -19.89 -2.91 -0.34
N ARG A 106 -20.56 -2.03 -1.08
CA ARG A 106 -21.82 -2.33 -1.80
C ARG A 106 -21.60 -3.13 -3.07
N SER A 107 -20.60 -2.73 -3.86
CA SER A 107 -20.30 -3.29 -5.17
C SER A 107 -19.47 -4.58 -5.10
N ARG A 108 -18.58 -4.70 -4.11
CA ARG A 108 -17.74 -5.87 -3.82
C ARG A 108 -18.11 -6.52 -2.47
N LYS A 109 -19.31 -7.12 -2.42
CA LYS A 109 -19.92 -7.67 -1.17
C LYS A 109 -19.13 -8.79 -0.49
N ARG A 110 -18.35 -9.57 -1.23
CA ARG A 110 -17.56 -10.69 -0.66
C ARG A 110 -16.35 -10.16 0.09
N GLU A 111 -15.63 -9.26 -0.56
CA GLU A 111 -14.37 -8.68 -0.13
C GLU A 111 -14.23 -7.30 -0.76
N PRO A 112 -14.47 -6.22 0.01
CA PRO A 112 -14.43 -4.88 -0.53
C PRO A 112 -13.06 -4.52 -1.14
N ILE A 113 -11.98 -4.87 -0.44
CA ILE A 113 -10.58 -4.76 -0.85
C ILE A 113 -9.75 -5.84 -0.14
N ASP A 114 -8.66 -6.24 -0.77
CA ASP A 114 -7.73 -7.29 -0.33
C ASP A 114 -6.59 -6.70 0.53
N GLY A 115 -6.37 -5.39 0.46
CA GLY A 115 -5.37 -4.71 1.26
C GLY A 115 -5.28 -3.21 1.02
N ILE A 116 -4.51 -2.52 1.86
CA ILE A 116 -4.18 -1.11 1.72
C ILE A 116 -2.68 -0.98 1.46
N LEU A 117 -2.31 -0.30 0.37
CA LEU A 117 -0.93 0.12 0.15
C LEU A 117 -0.76 1.55 0.68
N VAL A 118 0.00 1.72 1.76
CA VAL A 118 0.22 3.03 2.40
C VAL A 118 1.57 3.58 1.93
N VAL A 119 1.55 4.58 1.08
CA VAL A 119 2.76 5.21 0.55
C VAL A 119 3.10 6.44 1.40
N LEU A 120 4.25 6.39 2.07
CA LEU A 120 4.78 7.48 2.88
C LEU A 120 6.06 7.99 2.22
N SER A 121 6.08 9.24 1.77
CA SER A 121 7.27 9.82 1.17
C SER A 121 8.21 10.32 2.26
N ILE A 122 9.43 9.78 2.30
CA ILE A 122 10.48 10.21 3.25
C ILE A 122 10.72 11.72 3.15
N ALA A 123 10.71 12.27 1.93
CA ALA A 123 10.90 13.70 1.69
C ALA A 123 9.81 14.60 2.30
N GLU A 124 8.63 14.06 2.66
CA GLU A 124 7.56 14.84 3.26
C GLU A 124 7.71 14.99 4.78
N PHE A 125 8.33 14.01 5.44
CA PHE A 125 8.36 13.94 6.90
C PHE A 125 9.76 14.07 7.52
N ILE A 126 10.83 13.83 6.75
CA ILE A 126 12.20 13.80 7.29
C ILE A 126 12.65 15.15 7.88
N GLU A 127 12.14 16.27 7.33
CA GLU A 127 12.48 17.64 7.77
C GLU A 127 11.43 18.26 8.71
N LEU A 128 10.34 17.55 9.04
CA LEU A 128 9.34 18.07 9.97
C LEU A 128 9.93 18.17 11.39
N ASP A 129 9.43 19.09 12.19
CA ASP A 129 9.67 19.07 13.64
C ASP A 129 8.87 17.94 14.31
N GLU A 130 9.01 17.77 15.63
CA GLU A 130 8.35 16.68 16.36
C GLU A 130 6.81 16.79 16.23
N GLN A 131 6.26 17.99 16.42
CA GLN A 131 4.82 18.24 16.30
C GLN A 131 4.30 18.00 14.88
N GLY A 132 5.05 18.43 13.86
CA GLY A 132 4.73 18.20 12.46
C GLY A 132 4.74 16.71 12.11
N LEU A 133 5.70 15.95 12.62
CA LEU A 133 5.79 14.50 12.40
C LEU A 133 4.61 13.77 13.06
N ASP A 134 4.25 14.13 14.29
CA ASP A 134 3.08 13.57 14.97
C ASP A 134 1.79 13.90 14.22
N ALA A 135 1.65 15.15 13.73
CA ALA A 135 0.50 15.54 12.93
C ALA A 135 0.43 14.75 11.61
N TYR A 136 1.57 14.50 10.95
CA TYR A 136 1.65 13.66 9.75
C TYR A 136 1.23 12.22 10.05
N ALA A 137 1.79 11.61 11.10
CA ALA A 137 1.48 10.25 11.51
C ALA A 137 0.00 10.08 11.89
N ASN A 138 -0.58 11.05 12.61
CA ASN A 138 -2.00 11.05 12.95
C ASN A 138 -2.91 11.13 11.73
N ARG A 139 -2.55 11.89 10.68
CA ARG A 139 -3.32 11.92 9.43
C ARG A 139 -3.29 10.56 8.72
N MET A 140 -2.11 9.92 8.62
CA MET A 140 -1.99 8.60 8.00
C MET A 140 -2.79 7.55 8.77
N ARG A 141 -2.71 7.59 10.10
CA ARG A 141 -3.54 6.75 10.96
C ARG A 141 -5.03 6.99 10.74
N ALA A 142 -5.47 8.24 10.66
CA ALA A 142 -6.87 8.59 10.48
C ALA A 142 -7.44 7.99 9.18
N TYR A 143 -6.66 7.95 8.09
CA TYR A 143 -7.09 7.28 6.85
C TYR A 143 -7.31 5.78 7.05
N LEU A 144 -6.40 5.09 7.74
CA LEU A 144 -6.51 3.66 8.00
C LEU A 144 -7.72 3.32 8.88
N VAL A 145 -7.92 4.11 9.95
CA VAL A 145 -9.07 3.95 10.85
C VAL A 145 -10.38 4.25 10.13
N GLU A 146 -10.44 5.30 9.31
CA GLU A 146 -11.61 5.66 8.51
C GLU A 146 -11.99 4.54 7.53
N VAL A 147 -11.00 3.97 6.82
CA VAL A 147 -11.18 2.85 5.89
C VAL A 147 -11.70 1.61 6.61
N GLY A 148 -11.05 1.17 7.70
CA GLY A 148 -11.49 0.01 8.47
C GLY A 148 -12.92 0.17 9.02
N ARG A 149 -13.25 1.37 9.51
CA ARG A 149 -14.60 1.72 10.00
C ARG A 149 -15.65 1.67 8.89
N ALA A 150 -15.36 2.27 7.73
CA ALA A 150 -16.31 2.35 6.62
C ALA A 150 -16.54 0.99 5.95
N LEU A 151 -15.48 0.19 5.77
CA LEU A 151 -15.58 -1.16 5.20
C LEU A 151 -16.17 -2.18 6.17
N ARG A 152 -16.07 -1.91 7.49
CA ARG A 152 -16.45 -2.82 8.57
C ARG A 152 -15.67 -4.13 8.52
N ALA A 153 -14.39 -4.03 8.18
CA ALA A 153 -13.46 -5.15 8.04
C ALA A 153 -12.08 -4.72 8.52
N ASP A 154 -11.34 -5.66 9.08
CA ASP A 154 -9.92 -5.47 9.38
C ASP A 154 -9.14 -5.78 8.09
N VAL A 155 -8.52 -4.74 7.52
CA VAL A 155 -7.83 -4.82 6.22
C VAL A 155 -6.33 -4.70 6.45
N PRO A 156 -5.50 -5.61 5.87
CA PRO A 156 -4.06 -5.54 6.01
C PRO A 156 -3.49 -4.31 5.32
N ALA A 157 -2.59 -3.60 6.01
CA ALA A 157 -1.90 -2.43 5.51
C ALA A 157 -0.42 -2.73 5.25
N TYR A 158 0.04 -2.48 4.03
CA TYR A 158 1.43 -2.64 3.60
C TYR A 158 2.02 -1.25 3.37
N VAL A 159 3.00 -0.88 4.19
CA VAL A 159 3.62 0.45 4.14
C VAL A 159 4.79 0.45 3.18
N VAL A 160 4.82 1.42 2.27
CA VAL A 160 5.94 1.67 1.36
C VAL A 160 6.51 3.04 1.67
N LEU A 161 7.69 3.07 2.26
CA LEU A 161 8.51 4.25 2.45
C LEU A 161 9.16 4.61 1.11
N SER A 162 8.57 5.56 0.41
CA SER A 162 9.03 6.01 -0.90
C SER A 162 10.06 7.12 -0.78
N ARG A 163 10.72 7.43 -1.90
CA ARG A 163 11.65 8.55 -2.02
C ARG A 163 12.84 8.48 -1.06
N TYR A 164 13.29 7.26 -0.74
CA TYR A 164 14.53 7.06 0.02
C TYR A 164 15.75 7.68 -0.67
N ASP A 165 15.68 7.84 -1.99
CA ASP A 165 16.69 8.50 -2.82
C ASP A 165 16.88 10.01 -2.56
N THR A 166 16.06 10.60 -1.67
CA THR A 166 16.17 12.01 -1.26
C THR A 166 17.12 12.23 -0.09
N LEU A 167 17.59 11.16 0.55
CA LEU A 167 18.60 11.22 1.60
C LEU A 167 19.99 11.45 1.00
N TRP A 168 20.80 12.25 1.69
CA TRP A 168 22.14 12.59 1.20
C TRP A 168 23.04 11.35 1.16
N GLY A 169 23.86 11.26 0.12
CA GLY A 169 24.76 10.12 -0.08
C GLY A 169 24.09 8.86 -0.65
N PHE A 170 22.77 8.89 -0.90
CA PHE A 170 22.05 7.73 -1.44
C PHE A 170 22.63 7.24 -2.76
N ALA A 171 22.89 8.13 -3.71
CA ALA A 171 23.37 7.74 -5.04
C ALA A 171 24.74 7.06 -5.00
N GLU A 172 25.58 7.43 -4.02
CA GLU A 172 26.91 6.82 -3.83
C GLU A 172 26.82 5.45 -3.14
N VAL A 173 25.89 5.29 -2.20
CA VAL A 173 25.71 4.02 -1.45
C VAL A 173 24.94 2.99 -2.29
N PHE A 174 23.80 3.40 -2.85
CA PHE A 174 22.85 2.54 -3.55
C PHE A 174 22.98 2.72 -5.05
N GLN A 175 24.13 2.36 -5.61
CA GLN A 175 24.31 2.39 -7.06
C GLN A 175 23.41 1.35 -7.74
N TRP A 176 22.69 1.74 -8.81
CA TRP A 176 21.87 0.82 -9.59
C TRP A 176 22.73 -0.18 -10.36
N THR A 177 22.45 -1.46 -10.17
CA THR A 177 23.03 -2.57 -10.94
C THR A 177 21.90 -3.43 -11.51
N MET A 178 22.15 -4.18 -12.58
CA MET A 178 21.15 -5.10 -13.14
C MET A 178 20.71 -6.17 -12.12
N GLU A 179 21.62 -6.55 -11.21
CA GLU A 179 21.37 -7.53 -10.15
C GLU A 179 20.38 -7.00 -9.09
N ARG A 180 20.37 -5.69 -8.84
CA ARG A 180 19.38 -5.06 -7.92
C ARG A 180 17.94 -5.23 -8.38
N GLY A 181 17.71 -5.47 -9.67
CA GLY A 181 16.39 -5.85 -10.19
C GLY A 181 15.86 -7.18 -9.63
N ARG A 182 16.70 -8.00 -8.99
CA ARG A 182 16.33 -9.27 -8.34
C ARG A 182 16.52 -9.23 -6.83
N GLU A 183 16.95 -8.10 -6.28
CA GLU A 183 17.15 -7.95 -4.84
C GLU A 183 15.82 -8.07 -4.11
N GLU A 184 15.85 -8.71 -2.96
CA GLU A 184 14.70 -8.76 -2.07
C GLU A 184 14.33 -7.34 -1.59
N PRO A 185 13.04 -7.08 -1.31
CA PRO A 185 12.63 -5.80 -0.76
C PRO A 185 13.42 -5.47 0.52
N TRP A 186 13.88 -4.22 0.61
CA TRP A 186 14.40 -3.71 1.87
C TRP A 186 13.23 -3.40 2.78
N GLY A 187 13.23 -3.96 3.97
CA GLY A 187 12.08 -3.88 4.87
C GLY A 187 11.87 -5.17 5.65
N PHE A 188 10.63 -5.38 6.08
CA PHE A 188 10.20 -6.53 6.86
C PHE A 188 8.70 -6.78 6.71
N ALA A 189 8.29 -8.03 6.92
CA ALA A 189 6.91 -8.43 7.13
C ALA A 189 6.75 -8.98 8.55
N LEU A 190 5.64 -8.67 9.21
CA LEU A 190 5.33 -9.17 10.55
C LEU A 190 4.77 -10.60 10.46
N PRO A 191 4.92 -11.45 11.48
CA PRO A 191 4.18 -12.72 11.53
C PRO A 191 2.66 -12.50 11.48
N LEU A 192 1.90 -13.40 10.86
CA LEU A 192 0.43 -13.28 10.74
C LEU A 192 -0.26 -13.32 12.11
N GLU A 193 0.32 -14.04 13.06
CA GLU A 193 -0.18 -14.25 14.42
C GLU A 193 0.14 -13.07 15.37
N THR A 194 0.73 -11.99 14.84
CA THR A 194 1.03 -10.79 15.64
C THR A 194 -0.28 -10.14 16.08
N SER A 195 -0.56 -10.18 17.38
CA SER A 195 -1.72 -9.49 17.94
C SER A 195 -1.59 -7.98 17.79
N PRO A 196 -2.69 -7.22 17.68
CA PRO A 196 -2.66 -5.76 17.60
C PRO A 196 -1.78 -5.11 18.68
N GLU A 197 -1.85 -5.62 19.91
CA GLU A 197 -1.10 -5.14 21.08
C GLU A 197 0.42 -5.26 20.91
N LYS A 198 0.86 -6.24 20.12
CA LYS A 198 2.27 -6.53 19.85
C LYS A 198 2.75 -5.88 18.55
N THR A 199 1.86 -5.32 17.73
CA THR A 199 2.21 -4.76 16.42
C THR A 199 3.19 -3.60 16.56
N ALA A 200 2.91 -2.60 17.40
CA ALA A 200 3.82 -1.46 17.54
C ALA A 200 5.20 -1.85 18.10
N PRO A 201 5.31 -2.60 19.22
CA PRO A 201 6.60 -3.08 19.71
C PRO A 201 7.36 -3.92 18.67
N ARG A 202 6.65 -4.77 17.91
CA ARG A 202 7.28 -5.60 16.88
C ARG A 202 7.81 -4.76 15.72
N ILE A 203 7.07 -3.76 15.25
CA ILE A 203 7.54 -2.82 14.22
C ILE A 203 8.82 -2.12 14.68
N LEU A 204 8.88 -1.66 15.93
CA LEU A 204 10.07 -1.01 16.48
C LEU A 204 11.28 -1.96 16.51
N GLN A 205 11.08 -3.23 16.86
CA GLN A 205 12.12 -4.26 16.80
C GLN A 205 12.60 -4.51 15.37
N GLU A 206 11.69 -4.65 14.40
CA GLU A 206 12.06 -4.89 13.00
C GLU A 206 12.77 -3.67 12.37
N LEU A 207 12.44 -2.45 12.81
CA LEU A 207 13.17 -1.24 12.43
C LEU A 207 14.63 -1.25 12.91
N GLU A 208 14.94 -1.86 14.06
CA GLU A 208 16.32 -2.05 14.51
C GLU A 208 17.09 -3.01 13.60
N GLY A 209 16.45 -4.11 13.19
CA GLY A 209 17.02 -5.05 12.21
C GLY A 209 17.27 -4.38 10.85
N LEU A 210 16.32 -3.59 10.37
CA LEU A 210 16.47 -2.81 9.15
C LEU A 210 17.61 -1.78 9.26
N ASN A 211 17.70 -1.07 10.40
CA ASN A 211 18.81 -0.15 10.68
C ASN A 211 20.15 -0.88 10.60
N ALA A 212 20.30 -2.02 11.30
CA ALA A 212 21.56 -2.78 11.29
C ALA A 212 21.98 -3.22 9.88
N ARG A 213 21.02 -3.64 9.03
CA ARG A 213 21.27 -3.96 7.62
C ARG A 213 21.75 -2.75 6.82
N LEU A 214 21.08 -1.61 6.95
CA LEU A 214 21.45 -0.37 6.25
C LEU A 214 22.81 0.15 6.73
N GLU A 215 23.08 0.12 8.04
CA GLU A 215 24.36 0.51 8.62
C GLU A 215 25.49 -0.39 8.11
N SER A 216 25.29 -1.71 8.11
CA SER A 216 26.28 -2.67 7.59
C SER A 216 26.62 -2.39 6.13
N TYR A 217 25.61 -2.09 5.30
CA TYR A 217 25.81 -1.77 3.89
C TYR A 217 26.57 -0.46 3.69
N CYS A 218 26.27 0.57 4.49
CA CYS A 218 27.01 1.84 4.47
C CYS A 218 28.47 1.65 4.92
N LEU A 219 28.70 0.90 6.01
CA LEU A 219 30.04 0.67 6.57
C LEU A 219 30.93 -0.15 5.63
N ALA A 220 30.36 -1.11 4.89
CA ALA A 220 31.06 -1.84 3.84
C ALA A 220 31.56 -0.90 2.74
N ARG A 221 30.76 0.10 2.35
CA ARG A 221 31.17 1.14 1.39
C ARG A 221 32.20 2.11 1.98
N VAL A 222 32.10 2.47 3.25
CA VAL A 222 33.11 3.32 3.92
C VAL A 222 34.46 2.62 3.98
N SER A 223 34.47 1.28 4.12
CA SER A 223 35.67 0.46 4.23
C SER A 223 36.20 -0.05 2.88
N SER A 224 35.58 0.35 1.76
CA SER A 224 35.98 -0.11 0.42
C SER A 224 37.19 0.64 -0.12
N GLU A 225 37.67 0.20 -1.28
CA GLU A 225 38.70 0.90 -2.06
C GLU A 225 38.11 1.99 -2.99
N ASP A 226 36.83 2.34 -2.82
CA ASP A 226 36.19 3.42 -3.58
C ASP A 226 36.92 4.77 -3.34
N PRO A 227 36.79 5.75 -4.27
CA PRO A 227 37.41 7.07 -4.11
C PRO A 227 37.04 7.72 -2.76
N PRO A 228 37.95 8.54 -2.17
CA PRO A 228 37.73 9.16 -0.87
C PRO A 228 36.40 9.93 -0.75
N GLU A 229 35.97 10.58 -1.84
CA GLU A 229 34.70 11.29 -1.92
C GLU A 229 33.49 10.36 -1.76
N ALA A 230 33.50 9.20 -2.44
CA ALA A 230 32.42 8.22 -2.36
C ALA A 230 32.30 7.60 -0.96
N ARG A 231 33.44 7.29 -0.32
CA ARG A 231 33.47 6.80 1.07
C ARG A 231 32.99 7.85 2.07
N THR A 232 33.35 9.12 1.85
CA THR A 232 32.84 10.25 2.66
C THR A 232 31.32 10.39 2.53
N ARG A 233 30.78 10.26 1.32
CA ARG A 233 29.33 10.28 1.07
C ARG A 233 28.61 9.09 1.70
N ALA A 234 29.21 7.90 1.68
CA ALA A 234 28.68 6.72 2.38
C ALA A 234 28.63 6.93 3.91
N PHE A 235 29.66 7.57 4.48
CA PHE A 235 29.66 7.94 5.89
C PHE A 235 28.60 9.00 6.23
N GLN A 236 28.38 9.99 5.36
CA GLN A 236 27.29 10.97 5.52
C GLN A 236 25.92 10.29 5.45
N HIS A 237 25.73 9.35 4.52
CA HIS A 237 24.49 8.59 4.41
C HIS A 237 24.18 7.77 5.66
N LEU A 238 25.20 7.23 6.35
CA LEU A 238 25.02 6.55 7.63
C LEU A 238 24.36 7.45 8.68
N ALA A 239 24.72 8.74 8.72
CA ALA A 239 24.07 9.71 9.62
C ALA A 239 22.61 9.97 9.22
N GLU A 240 22.32 10.06 7.92
CA GLU A 240 20.96 10.21 7.38
C GLU A 240 20.08 9.00 7.71
N VAL A 241 20.62 7.77 7.60
CA VAL A 241 19.93 6.52 8.00
C VAL A 241 19.54 6.58 9.47
N ARG A 242 20.47 6.95 10.36
CA ARG A 242 20.19 7.03 11.80
C ARG A 242 19.10 8.05 12.12
N ALA A 243 19.17 9.22 11.48
CA ALA A 243 18.15 10.26 11.61
C ALA A 243 16.79 9.77 11.12
N LEU A 244 16.74 9.13 9.94
CA LEU A 244 15.51 8.52 9.42
C LEU A 244 14.95 7.48 10.39
N MET A 245 15.76 6.59 10.94
CA MET A 245 15.29 5.53 11.84
C MET A 245 14.70 6.09 13.13
N ALA A 246 15.23 7.20 13.66
CA ALA A 246 14.60 7.90 14.78
C ALA A 246 13.20 8.44 14.41
N ARG A 247 13.07 9.05 13.23
CA ARG A 247 11.79 9.55 12.71
C ARG A 247 10.78 8.43 12.48
N LEU A 248 11.21 7.30 11.91
CA LEU A 248 10.36 6.14 11.67
C LEU A 248 9.85 5.54 12.99
N ARG A 249 10.69 5.46 14.04
CA ARG A 249 10.25 5.00 15.36
C ARG A 249 9.13 5.86 15.92
N GLN A 250 9.27 7.19 15.87
CA GLN A 250 8.21 8.12 16.30
C GLN A 250 6.94 7.94 15.45
N LEU A 251 7.09 7.96 14.12
CA LEU A 251 5.98 7.85 13.18
C LEU A 251 5.18 6.55 13.37
N PHE A 252 5.86 5.40 13.46
CA PHE A 252 5.20 4.12 13.68
C PHE A 252 4.69 3.97 15.12
N GLY A 253 5.32 4.60 16.10
CA GLY A 253 4.80 4.71 17.46
C GLY A 253 3.41 5.34 17.50
N VAL A 254 3.14 6.31 16.63
CA VAL A 254 1.81 6.95 16.50
C VAL A 254 0.88 6.15 15.59
N ILE A 255 1.32 5.73 14.39
CA ILE A 255 0.44 5.04 13.43
C ILE A 255 -0.07 3.71 13.99
N ALA A 256 0.81 2.91 14.58
CA ALA A 256 0.50 1.59 15.13
C ALA A 256 -0.06 1.64 16.55
N MET A 257 -0.19 2.83 17.15
CA MET A 257 -0.65 2.97 18.54
C MET A 257 -2.03 2.34 18.73
N GLU A 258 -2.24 1.65 19.84
CA GLU A 258 -3.58 1.24 20.23
C GLU A 258 -4.31 2.40 20.90
N ASN A 259 -5.62 2.50 20.65
CA ASN A 259 -6.48 3.44 21.35
C ASN A 259 -7.67 2.67 21.91
N ALA A 260 -8.04 2.89 23.17
CA ALA A 260 -9.18 2.24 23.81
C ALA A 260 -10.50 2.43 23.04
N PHE A 261 -10.61 3.49 22.22
CA PHE A 261 -11.80 3.82 21.46
C PHE A 261 -11.72 3.47 19.97
N GLU A 262 -10.55 3.08 19.46
CA GLU A 262 -10.32 2.79 18.04
C GLU A 262 -9.37 1.62 17.84
N ARG A 263 -9.76 0.64 17.03
CA ARG A 263 -8.89 -0.49 16.68
C ARG A 263 -7.63 0.01 15.98
N ALA A 264 -6.48 -0.57 16.34
CA ALA A 264 -5.23 -0.26 15.67
C ALA A 264 -5.26 -0.77 14.21
N PRO A 265 -4.69 0.00 13.25
CA PRO A 265 -4.50 -0.48 11.89
C PRO A 265 -3.69 -1.78 11.84
N TRP A 266 -4.12 -2.73 11.02
CA TRP A 266 -3.45 -4.02 10.86
C TRP A 266 -2.27 -3.92 9.89
N ILE A 267 -1.15 -3.36 10.35
CA ILE A 267 0.07 -3.26 9.55
C ILE A 267 0.70 -4.64 9.40
N ARG A 268 0.99 -5.03 8.16
CA ARG A 268 1.56 -6.35 7.78
C ARG A 268 3.02 -6.28 7.40
N ALA A 269 3.42 -5.25 6.68
CA ALA A 269 4.79 -5.09 6.21
C ALA A 269 5.18 -3.63 6.04
N VAL A 270 6.49 -3.39 6.09
CA VAL A 270 7.11 -2.11 5.74
C VAL A 270 8.19 -2.40 4.71
N ALA A 271 8.13 -1.75 3.55
CA ALA A 271 9.19 -1.74 2.55
C ALA A 271 9.75 -0.33 2.39
N ILE A 272 11.03 -0.21 2.06
CA ILE A 272 11.72 1.07 1.86
C ILE A 272 12.47 1.07 0.55
N GLY A 273 12.39 2.18 -0.17
CA GLY A 273 13.18 2.36 -1.38
C GLY A 273 12.78 3.52 -2.26
N SER A 274 13.19 3.43 -3.51
CA SER A 274 12.88 4.36 -4.58
C SER A 274 12.17 3.65 -5.71
N ALA A 275 11.14 4.31 -6.23
CA ALA A 275 10.30 3.79 -7.31
C ALA A 275 10.94 3.98 -8.70
N LEU A 276 11.88 4.91 -8.86
CA LEU A 276 12.53 5.19 -10.14
C LEU A 276 14.04 5.06 -10.01
N PRO A 277 14.67 4.15 -10.78
CA PRO A 277 16.10 4.11 -10.90
C PRO A 277 16.64 5.44 -11.40
N GLY A 278 17.77 5.87 -10.83
CA GLY A 278 18.56 6.94 -11.43
C GLY A 278 18.08 8.38 -11.24
N MET A 279 17.10 8.61 -10.34
CA MET A 279 16.66 9.95 -9.93
C MET A 279 17.39 10.49 -8.68
N GLY A 280 18.34 9.73 -8.14
CA GLY A 280 19.06 10.05 -6.90
C GLY A 280 19.74 11.42 -6.92
N ASP A 281 19.75 12.06 -5.76
CA ASP A 281 20.16 13.46 -5.52
C ASP A 281 19.27 14.54 -6.18
N ARG A 282 17.99 14.26 -6.41
CA ARG A 282 17.03 15.37 -6.57
C ARG A 282 16.81 16.04 -5.22
N LEU A 283 17.50 17.18 -5.06
CA LEU A 283 17.26 18.29 -4.14
C LEU A 283 16.04 18.08 -3.25
N ARG A 284 16.25 17.92 -1.93
CA ARG A 284 15.16 17.94 -0.94
C ARG A 284 14.22 19.10 -1.25
N ALA A 285 12.91 18.93 -1.00
CA ALA A 285 11.92 19.99 -1.22
C ALA A 285 12.30 21.31 -0.51
N GLY A 286 13.01 21.22 0.63
CA GLY A 286 13.63 22.37 1.30
C GLY A 286 14.63 23.14 0.43
N VAL A 287 15.52 22.45 -0.29
CA VAL A 287 16.52 23.10 -1.16
C VAL A 287 15.89 23.70 -2.42
N THR A 288 14.80 23.12 -2.94
CA THR A 288 14.03 23.74 -4.04
C THR A 288 13.49 25.12 -3.64
N ARG A 289 13.08 25.31 -2.39
CA ARG A 289 12.67 26.64 -1.90
C ARG A 289 13.83 27.64 -1.91
N PHE A 290 15.02 27.22 -1.48
CA PHE A 290 16.20 28.09 -1.49
C PHE A 290 16.70 28.43 -2.91
N ILE A 291 16.58 27.50 -3.86
CA ILE A 291 16.86 27.76 -5.28
C ILE A 291 15.84 28.74 -5.87
N ASN A 292 14.54 28.56 -5.58
CA ASN A 292 13.50 29.47 -6.04
C ASN A 292 13.63 30.87 -5.42
N MET A 293 14.23 30.98 -4.23
CA MET A 293 14.57 32.24 -3.57
C MET A 293 15.91 32.83 -4.03
N GLY A 294 16.64 32.16 -4.94
CA GLY A 294 17.95 32.62 -5.43
C GLY A 294 19.09 32.54 -4.41
N LEU A 295 18.89 31.85 -3.29
CA LEU A 295 19.84 31.78 -2.16
C LEU A 295 20.87 30.65 -2.34
N VAL A 296 20.62 29.71 -3.24
CA VAL A 296 21.51 28.61 -3.60
C VAL A 296 21.53 28.50 -5.13
N GLN A 297 22.71 28.59 -5.74
CA GLN A 297 22.84 28.30 -7.17
C GLN A 297 22.70 26.79 -7.38
N PRO A 298 21.90 26.34 -8.37
CA PRO A 298 21.88 24.94 -8.73
C PRO A 298 23.30 24.53 -9.15
N PRO A 299 23.80 23.35 -8.74
CA PRO A 299 25.12 22.90 -9.15
C PRO A 299 25.19 22.88 -10.69
N ASN A 300 26.20 23.56 -11.25
CA ASN A 300 26.39 23.72 -12.70
C ASN A 300 26.99 22.48 -13.37
N VAL A 301 26.82 21.31 -12.75
CA VAL A 301 27.30 20.03 -13.27
C VAL A 301 26.13 19.42 -14.03
N ALA A 302 26.31 19.07 -15.29
CA ALA A 302 25.39 18.17 -15.97
C ALA A 302 25.27 16.92 -15.10
N VAL A 303 24.17 16.80 -14.35
CA VAL A 303 23.92 15.64 -13.49
C VAL A 303 23.62 14.50 -14.46
N ALA A 304 24.66 13.78 -14.86
CA ALA A 304 24.51 12.48 -15.51
C ALA A 304 23.52 11.68 -14.66
N GLN A 305 22.59 10.96 -15.30
CA GLN A 305 21.71 10.03 -14.59
C GLN A 305 22.61 9.08 -13.80
N ARG A 306 22.78 9.37 -12.50
CA ARG A 306 23.59 8.52 -11.64
C ARG A 306 22.75 7.28 -11.40
N PRO A 307 23.22 6.08 -11.73
CA PRO A 307 22.49 4.87 -11.41
C PRO A 307 22.30 4.82 -9.88
N GLY A 308 21.12 5.21 -9.38
CA GLY A 308 20.71 5.08 -7.98
C GLY A 308 19.59 4.04 -7.92
N GLY A 309 19.61 3.14 -6.93
CA GLY A 309 18.75 1.97 -6.92
C GLY A 309 18.58 1.30 -5.59
N LEU A 310 17.42 1.51 -4.96
CA LEU A 310 16.90 0.66 -3.89
C LEU A 310 15.47 0.31 -4.26
N PRO A 311 15.26 -0.72 -5.08
CA PRO A 311 13.98 -0.83 -5.77
C PRO A 311 12.92 -1.47 -4.87
N ILE A 312 11.73 -0.88 -4.91
CA ILE A 312 10.55 -1.34 -4.16
C ILE A 312 9.70 -2.35 -4.95
N HIS A 313 10.10 -2.65 -6.19
CA HIS A 313 9.31 -3.36 -7.19
C HIS A 313 8.95 -4.80 -6.81
N GLN A 314 9.80 -5.48 -6.03
CA GLN A 314 9.53 -6.85 -5.56
C GLN A 314 8.54 -6.90 -4.40
N THR A 315 8.26 -5.80 -3.71
CA THR A 315 7.39 -5.77 -2.52
C THR A 315 6.04 -6.42 -2.80
N MET A 316 5.47 -6.10 -3.95
CA MET A 316 4.17 -6.63 -4.34
C MET A 316 4.19 -8.15 -4.55
N ARG A 317 5.20 -8.67 -5.26
CA ARG A 317 5.30 -10.11 -5.57
C ARG A 317 5.75 -10.96 -4.39
N ALA A 318 6.67 -10.43 -3.57
CA ALA A 318 7.29 -11.18 -2.48
C ALA A 318 6.44 -11.18 -1.20
N VAL A 319 5.61 -10.15 -0.98
CA VAL A 319 4.90 -9.96 0.29
C VAL A 319 3.40 -9.78 0.10
N VAL A 320 2.99 -8.81 -0.71
CA VAL A 320 1.57 -8.37 -0.76
C VAL A 320 0.66 -9.39 -1.46
N LEU A 321 1.05 -9.89 -2.63
CA LEU A 321 0.25 -10.85 -3.41
C LEU A 321 0.16 -12.24 -2.75
N PRO A 322 1.23 -12.80 -2.14
CA PRO A 322 1.12 -14.02 -1.35
C PRO A 322 0.10 -13.92 -0.20
N GLU A 323 -0.11 -12.71 0.34
CA GLU A 323 -1.06 -12.44 1.41
C GLU A 323 -2.46 -12.01 0.89
N ARG A 324 -2.80 -12.17 -0.39
CA ARG A 324 -4.08 -11.67 -0.94
C ARG A 324 -5.33 -12.26 -0.27
N ASP A 325 -5.28 -13.51 0.18
CA ASP A 325 -6.44 -14.25 0.70
C ASP A 325 -6.56 -14.18 2.24
N ILE A 326 -5.81 -13.27 2.92
CA ILE A 326 -5.82 -13.18 4.39
C ILE A 326 -7.01 -12.39 4.95
N VAL A 327 -7.68 -11.58 4.13
CA VAL A 327 -8.91 -10.92 4.54
C VAL A 327 -10.02 -11.97 4.56
N PRO A 328 -10.73 -12.16 5.68
CA PRO A 328 -11.77 -13.17 5.76
C PRO A 328 -12.90 -12.84 4.79
N LEU A 329 -12.98 -13.61 3.70
CA LEU A 329 -14.03 -13.51 2.70
C LEU A 329 -15.39 -13.81 3.34
N ARG A 330 -16.42 -13.01 3.03
CA ARG A 330 -17.80 -13.45 3.29
C ARG A 330 -18.10 -14.60 2.33
N PRO A 331 -18.30 -15.84 2.79
CA PRO A 331 -18.55 -16.95 1.89
C PRO A 331 -19.80 -16.64 1.05
N ARG A 332 -19.77 -16.95 -0.26
CA ARG A 332 -21.00 -16.96 -1.06
C ARG A 332 -21.97 -17.90 -0.33
N TRP A 333 -23.23 -17.52 -0.19
CA TRP A 333 -24.22 -18.38 0.48
C TRP A 333 -24.32 -19.79 -0.15
N ARG A 334 -23.92 -19.94 -1.42
CA ARG A 334 -23.80 -21.23 -2.12
C ARG A 334 -22.58 -22.05 -1.73
N ASP A 335 -21.50 -21.39 -1.34
CA ASP A 335 -20.22 -21.99 -0.94
C ASP A 335 -20.14 -22.18 0.58
N ASP A 336 -21.04 -21.55 1.34
CA ASP A 336 -21.22 -21.82 2.76
C ASP A 336 -21.86 -23.19 2.97
N ARG A 337 -21.01 -24.14 3.35
CA ARG A 337 -21.39 -25.52 3.73
C ARG A 337 -22.56 -25.57 4.71
N PHE A 338 -22.66 -24.63 5.66
CA PHE A 338 -23.74 -24.64 6.65
C PHE A 338 -25.08 -24.24 6.04
N THR A 339 -25.09 -23.22 5.17
CA THR A 339 -26.28 -22.82 4.41
C THR A 339 -26.72 -23.92 3.43
N LEU A 340 -25.78 -24.58 2.75
CA LEU A 340 -26.07 -25.71 1.87
C LEU A 340 -26.67 -26.89 2.64
N ILE A 341 -26.08 -27.27 3.78
CA ILE A 341 -26.59 -28.32 4.67
C ILE A 341 -28.00 -27.96 5.16
N GLY A 342 -28.23 -26.69 5.52
CA GLY A 342 -29.55 -26.19 5.90
C GLY A 342 -30.59 -26.34 4.79
N PHE A 343 -30.22 -26.02 3.54
CA PHE A 343 -31.11 -26.13 2.38
C PHE A 343 -31.44 -27.58 2.04
N VAL A 344 -30.43 -28.46 2.03
CA VAL A 344 -30.61 -29.90 1.79
C VAL A 344 -31.44 -30.54 2.91
N GLY A 345 -31.16 -30.20 4.17
CA GLY A 345 -31.93 -30.66 5.32
C GLY A 345 -33.39 -30.21 5.27
N GLY A 346 -33.64 -28.94 4.90
CA GLY A 346 -34.99 -28.41 4.71
C GLY A 346 -35.76 -29.12 3.58
N LEU A 347 -35.10 -29.40 2.46
CA LEU A 347 -35.70 -30.13 1.34
C LEU A 347 -36.07 -31.58 1.72
N LEU A 348 -35.19 -32.27 2.46
CA LEU A 348 -35.46 -33.64 2.93
C LEU A 348 -36.65 -33.69 3.89
N LEU A 349 -36.78 -32.70 4.78
CA LEU A 349 -37.93 -32.59 5.70
C LEU A 349 -39.24 -32.37 4.93
N LEU A 350 -39.23 -31.51 3.90
CA LEU A 350 -40.41 -31.28 3.06
C LEU A 350 -40.81 -32.53 2.27
N LEU A 351 -39.84 -33.26 1.72
CA LEU A 351 -40.11 -34.53 1.03
C LEU A 351 -40.64 -35.59 2.00
N GLY A 352 -40.08 -35.68 3.21
CA GLY A 352 -40.57 -36.58 4.26
C GLY A 352 -42.00 -36.25 4.71
N ALA A 353 -42.31 -34.96 4.89
CA ALA A 353 -43.66 -34.48 5.20
C ALA A 353 -44.65 -34.79 4.07
N GLY A 354 -44.27 -34.56 2.81
CA GLY A 354 -45.12 -34.88 1.66
C GLY A 354 -45.35 -36.39 1.51
N LEU A 355 -44.34 -37.21 1.76
CA LEU A 355 -44.46 -38.68 1.70
C LEU A 355 -45.37 -39.21 2.82
N THR A 356 -45.23 -38.68 4.04
CA THR A 356 -46.10 -39.05 5.17
C THR A 356 -47.55 -38.64 4.92
N GLU A 357 -47.79 -37.44 4.38
CA GLU A 357 -49.15 -37.00 4.00
C GLU A 357 -49.75 -37.88 2.89
N LEU A 358 -48.94 -38.27 1.89
CA LEU A 358 -49.37 -39.17 0.81
C LEU A 358 -49.72 -40.57 1.33
N ILE A 359 -48.91 -41.13 2.23
CA ILE A 359 -49.16 -42.44 2.85
C ILE A 359 -50.46 -42.41 3.67
N LEU A 360 -50.68 -41.34 4.46
CA LEU A 360 -51.91 -41.17 5.23
C LEU A 360 -53.15 -41.08 4.32
N ARG A 361 -53.05 -40.46 3.15
CA ARG A 361 -54.14 -40.39 2.16
C ARG A 361 -54.41 -41.70 1.41
N LEU A 362 -53.45 -42.63 1.37
CA LEU A 362 -53.62 -43.93 0.72
C LEU A 362 -54.13 -45.01 1.69
N LEU A 363 -53.99 -44.79 3.00
CA LEU A 363 -54.39 -45.73 4.06
C LEU A 363 -55.75 -45.40 4.70
N GLY A 364 -56.31 -44.22 4.44
CA GLY A 364 -57.68 -43.83 4.78
C GLY A 364 -58.54 -43.75 3.55
#